data_AF-A0A2N2PJQ5-F1
#
_entry.id   AF-A0A2N2PJQ5-F1
#
_cell.length_a   1.000
_cell.length_b   1.000
_cell.length_c   1.000
_cell.angle_alpha   90.00
_cell.angle_beta   90.00
_cell.angle_gamma   90.00
#
_symmetry.space_group_name_H-M   'P 1'
#
loop_
_entity.id
_entity.type
_entity.pdbx_description
1 polymer ?
#
loop_
_entity_poly.entity_id
_entity_poly.type
_entity_poly.pdbx_seq_one_letter_code
_entity_poly.pdbx_strand_id
1 'polypeptide(L)'
;MTSIENRLAVVSEYTRLWQEYFKFFSDGIDEKDHITEQQEKQFFQLMNILGVNHFRFSEMAGEYFKDGEMILDVIGRTPSLDAIKHMSDAQFSPLLIDWHTLFISMNKTIGKLKPQLPPPPPQK
;
A
#
# COMPACT_ATOMS: atom_id res chain seq x y z
N MET A 1 -21.71 5.53 11.89
CA MET A 1 -21.38 4.09 11.81
C MET A 1 -21.05 3.77 10.35
N THR A 2 -19.79 3.55 10.02
CA THR A 2 -19.39 3.05 8.70
C THR A 2 -19.66 1.55 8.63
N SER A 3 -20.40 1.11 7.60
CA SER A 3 -20.75 -0.31 7.46
C SER A 3 -19.50 -1.17 7.26
N ILE A 4 -19.58 -2.45 7.63
CA ILE A 4 -18.46 -3.39 7.49
C ILE A 4 -18.06 -3.56 6.02
N GLU A 5 -19.02 -3.48 5.09
CA GLU A 5 -18.80 -3.49 3.65
C GLU A 5 -17.94 -2.30 3.22
N ASN A 6 -18.25 -1.10 3.71
CA ASN A 6 -17.44 0.10 3.42
C ASN A 6 -16.03 -0.01 4.00
N ARG A 7 -15.88 -0.54 5.23
CA ARG A 7 -14.56 -0.78 5.82
C ARG A 7 -13.73 -1.74 4.96
N LEU A 8 -14.33 -2.86 4.57
CA LEU A 8 -13.68 -3.86 3.73
C LEU A 8 -13.31 -3.29 2.35
N ALA A 9 -14.20 -2.52 1.73
CA ALA A 9 -13.95 -1.88 0.45
C ALA A 9 -12.75 -0.92 0.51
N VAL A 10 -12.71 -0.03 1.51
CA VAL A 10 -11.61 0.94 1.70
C VAL A 10 -10.29 0.22 1.96
N VAL A 11 -10.26 -0.75 2.88
CA VAL A 11 -9.03 -1.47 3.24
C VAL A 11 -8.53 -2.31 2.05
N SER A 12 -9.42 -2.96 1.32
CA SER A 12 -9.05 -3.77 0.14
C SER A 12 -8.50 -2.90 -0.98
N GLU A 13 -9.12 -1.76 -1.24
CA GLU A 13 -8.67 -0.84 -2.28
C GLU A 13 -7.31 -0.23 -1.93
N TYR A 14 -7.10 0.18 -0.68
CA TYR A 14 -5.80 0.69 -0.23
C TYR A 14 -4.71 -0.39 -0.36
N THR A 15 -5.02 -1.64 0.00
CA THR A 15 -4.10 -2.78 -0.12
C THR A 15 -3.74 -3.06 -1.58
N ARG A 16 -4.70 -2.90 -2.51
CA ARG A 16 -4.48 -3.02 -3.95
C ARG A 16 -3.54 -1.91 -4.46
N LEU A 17 -3.78 -0.65 -4.06
CA LEU A 17 -2.91 0.48 -4.41
C LEU A 17 -1.49 0.30 -3.84
N TRP A 18 -1.37 -0.22 -2.62
CA TRP A 18 -0.08 -0.56 -2.00
C TRP A 18 0.70 -1.58 -2.82
N GLN A 19 0.00 -2.59 -3.36
CA GLN A 19 0.57 -3.57 -4.28
C GLN A 19 0.98 -2.96 -5.62
N GLU A 20 0.19 -2.04 -6.17
CA GLU A 20 0.56 -1.33 -7.41
C GLU A 20 1.79 -0.45 -7.23
N TYR A 21 1.95 0.16 -6.05
CA TYR A 21 3.10 0.97 -5.72
C TYR A 21 4.40 0.15 -5.76
N PHE A 22 4.35 -1.10 -5.28
CA PHE A 22 5.49 -2.01 -5.33
C PHE A 22 5.96 -2.33 -6.76
N LYS A 23 5.04 -2.43 -7.71
CA LYS A 23 5.35 -2.81 -9.10
C LYS A 23 6.33 -1.87 -9.77
N PHE A 24 6.41 -0.63 -9.31
CA PHE A 24 7.35 0.35 -9.86
C PHE A 24 8.83 0.01 -9.58
N PHE A 25 9.11 -0.78 -8.54
CA PHE A 25 10.47 -1.08 -8.11
C PHE A 25 10.70 -2.56 -7.79
N SER A 26 9.68 -3.42 -7.92
CA SER A 26 9.80 -4.88 -7.73
C SER A 26 10.50 -5.59 -8.87
N ASP A 27 10.32 -5.09 -10.10
CA ASP A 27 10.82 -5.76 -11.31
C ASP A 27 12.28 -5.41 -11.61
N GLY A 28 12.95 -4.75 -10.66
CA GLY A 28 14.26 -4.15 -10.82
C GLY A 28 14.17 -2.89 -11.67
N ILE A 29 14.47 -1.74 -11.08
CA ILE A 29 14.84 -0.60 -11.91
C ILE A 29 16.26 -0.91 -12.39
N ASP A 30 16.38 -1.53 -13.57
CA ASP A 30 17.69 -1.87 -14.12
C ASP A 30 18.54 -0.59 -14.22
N GLU A 31 19.84 -0.68 -13.94
CA GLU A 31 20.76 0.45 -14.06
C GLU A 31 20.69 1.07 -15.46
N LYS A 32 20.36 0.25 -16.47
CA LYS A 32 20.22 0.64 -17.88
C LYS A 32 18.83 1.15 -18.25
N ASP A 33 17.81 0.91 -17.43
CA ASP A 33 16.46 1.38 -17.73
C ASP A 33 16.35 2.86 -17.43
N HIS A 34 16.05 3.62 -18.49
CA HIS A 34 15.71 5.03 -18.37
C HIS A 34 14.31 5.14 -17.79
N ILE A 35 14.22 5.64 -16.55
CA ILE A 35 12.96 6.06 -15.96
C ILE A 35 12.39 7.16 -16.84
N THR A 36 11.24 6.91 -17.44
CA THR A 36 10.53 7.91 -18.24
C THR A 36 9.82 8.91 -17.33
N GLU A 37 9.65 10.15 -17.81
CA GLU A 37 8.85 11.16 -17.11
C GLU A 37 7.42 10.66 -16.82
N GLN A 38 6.88 9.82 -17.69
CA GLN A 38 5.55 9.22 -17.53
C GLN A 38 5.52 8.22 -16.37
N GLN A 39 6.53 7.36 -16.21
CA GLN A 39 6.63 6.44 -15.07
C GLN A 39 6.78 7.21 -13.76
N GLU A 40 7.63 8.22 -13.74
CA GLU A 40 7.84 9.08 -12.56
C GLU A 40 6.54 9.79 -12.16
N LYS A 41 5.82 10.34 -13.14
CA LYS A 41 4.52 10.97 -12.92
C LYS A 41 3.48 9.98 -12.37
N GLN A 42 3.42 8.77 -12.90
CA GLN A 42 2.49 7.74 -12.41
C GLN A 42 2.82 7.30 -10.98
N PHE A 43 4.12 7.12 -10.69
CA PHE A 43 4.60 6.81 -9.35
C PHE A 43 4.22 7.90 -8.35
N PHE A 44 4.50 9.16 -8.68
CA PHE A 44 4.15 10.30 -7.84
C PHE A 44 2.63 10.44 -7.65
N GLN A 45 1.84 10.21 -8.68
CA GLN A 45 0.38 10.19 -8.57
C GLN A 45 -0.09 9.11 -7.59
N LEU A 46 0.46 7.90 -7.67
CA LEU A 46 0.10 6.80 -6.78
C LEU A 46 0.52 7.08 -5.33
N MET A 47 1.72 7.62 -5.10
CA MET A 47 2.15 8.07 -3.78
C MET A 47 1.21 9.10 -3.17
N ASN A 48 0.78 10.09 -3.96
CA ASN A 48 -0.18 11.09 -3.49
C ASN A 48 -1.52 10.45 -3.12
N ILE A 49 -2.02 9.51 -3.94
CA ILE A 49 -3.25 8.78 -3.63
C ILE A 49 -3.09 8.00 -2.32
N LEU A 50 -1.97 7.30 -2.11
CA LEU A 50 -1.68 6.56 -0.89
C LEU A 50 -1.58 7.49 0.33
N GLY A 51 -0.90 8.62 0.21
CA GLY A 51 -0.77 9.61 1.27
C GLY A 51 -2.10 10.25 1.66
N VAL A 52 -2.87 10.72 0.67
CA VAL A 52 -4.19 11.35 0.91
C VAL A 52 -5.20 10.37 1.52
N ASN A 53 -5.17 9.11 1.09
CA ASN A 53 -6.10 8.09 1.61
C ASN A 53 -5.62 7.41 2.89
N HIS A 54 -4.40 7.69 3.37
CA HIS A 54 -3.81 7.03 4.53
C HIS A 54 -4.69 7.13 5.77
N PHE A 55 -5.13 8.35 6.13
CA PHE A 55 -5.96 8.56 7.31
C PHE A 55 -7.28 7.77 7.24
N ARG A 56 -7.95 7.82 6.08
CA ARG A 56 -9.20 7.08 5.84
C ARG A 56 -8.98 5.57 5.93
N PHE A 57 -7.87 5.06 5.40
CA PHE A 57 -7.50 3.66 5.52
C PHE A 57 -7.30 3.28 7.00
N SER A 58 -6.51 4.04 7.75
CA SER A 58 -6.21 3.79 9.17
C SER A 58 -7.49 3.80 10.01
N GLU A 59 -8.39 4.76 9.78
CA GLU A 59 -9.69 4.83 10.45
C GLU A 59 -10.57 3.59 10.15
N MET A 60 -10.66 3.17 8.89
CA MET A 60 -11.50 2.04 8.50
C MET A 60 -10.92 0.68 8.92
N ALA A 61 -9.58 0.55 8.91
CA ALA A 61 -8.90 -0.62 9.43
C ALA A 61 -9.11 -0.74 10.96
N GLY A 62 -9.07 0.38 11.68
CA GLY A 62 -9.28 0.45 13.12
C GLY A 62 -8.26 -0.38 13.88
N GLU A 63 -8.69 -1.04 14.96
CA GLU A 63 -7.81 -1.82 15.86
C GLU A 63 -7.07 -2.99 15.20
N TYR A 64 -7.50 -3.40 14.00
CA TYR A 64 -6.92 -4.53 13.29
C TYR A 64 -5.60 -4.21 12.59
N PHE A 65 -5.28 -2.93 12.41
CA PHE A 65 -4.04 -2.45 11.80
C PHE A 65 -3.37 -1.42 12.71
N LYS A 66 -2.15 -1.71 13.17
CA LYS A 66 -1.42 -0.85 14.12
C LYS A 66 -0.23 -0.13 13.49
N ASP A 67 0.14 -0.52 12.28
CA ASP A 67 1.39 -0.09 11.62
C ASP A 67 1.15 1.14 10.71
N GLY A 68 0.25 2.05 11.12
CA GLY A 68 -0.18 3.21 10.33
C GLY A 68 0.99 4.12 9.94
N GLU A 69 1.76 4.58 10.93
CA GLU A 69 2.88 5.51 10.73
C GLU A 69 3.95 4.93 9.79
N MET A 70 4.20 3.62 9.86
CA MET A 70 5.18 2.93 9.04
C MET A 70 4.85 3.01 7.53
N ILE A 71 3.59 3.19 7.16
CA ILE A 71 3.19 3.45 5.76
C ILE A 71 3.79 4.76 5.27
N LEU A 72 3.66 5.82 6.06
CA LEU A 72 4.18 7.15 5.70
C LEU A 72 5.71 7.15 5.67
N ASP A 73 6.36 6.39 6.54
CA ASP A 73 7.82 6.22 6.54
C ASP A 73 8.32 5.51 5.27
N VAL A 74 7.62 4.48 4.79
CA VAL A 74 7.95 3.83 3.51
C VAL A 74 7.77 4.80 2.35
N ILE A 75 6.63 5.50 2.26
CA ILE A 75 6.36 6.47 1.18
C ILE A 75 7.38 7.62 1.21
N GLY A 76 7.72 8.13 2.39
CA GLY A 76 8.65 9.24 2.57
C GLY A 76 10.09 8.90 2.20
N ARG A 77 10.49 7.61 2.30
CA ARG A 77 11.81 7.15 1.86
C ARG A 77 11.94 7.04 0.34
N THR A 78 10.83 7.04 -0.40
CA THR A 78 10.81 6.85 -1.86
C THR A 78 10.25 8.08 -2.59
N PRO A 79 10.90 9.25 -2.53
CA PRO A 79 10.34 10.48 -3.08
C PRO A 79 10.21 10.48 -4.63
N SER A 80 10.98 9.64 -5.32
CA SER A 80 10.97 9.46 -6.76
C SER A 80 11.46 8.05 -7.14
N LEU A 81 11.17 7.58 -8.36
CA LEU A 81 11.77 6.35 -8.87
C LEU A 81 13.28 6.49 -9.02
N ASP A 82 13.74 7.68 -9.40
CA ASP A 82 15.16 8.00 -9.51
C ASP A 82 15.87 7.88 -8.16
N ALA A 83 15.24 8.33 -7.07
CA ALA A 83 15.78 8.17 -5.73
C ALA A 83 15.88 6.69 -5.32
N ILE A 84 14.88 5.87 -5.68
CA ILE A 84 14.89 4.42 -5.43
C ILE A 84 16.02 3.75 -6.22
N LYS A 85 16.18 4.10 -7.51
CA LYS A 85 17.23 3.56 -8.38
C LYS A 85 18.63 3.77 -7.82
N HIS A 86 18.86 4.88 -7.13
CA HIS A 86 20.15 5.22 -6.53
C HIS A 86 20.30 4.73 -5.07
N MET A 87 19.33 4.00 -4.53
CA MET A 87 19.48 3.40 -3.20
C MET A 87 20.53 2.29 -3.23
N SER A 88 21.40 2.28 -2.22
CA SER A 88 22.24 1.11 -1.96
C SER A 88 21.39 -0.08 -1.49
N ASP A 89 21.90 -1.30 -1.63
CA ASP A 89 21.25 -2.51 -1.12
C ASP A 89 20.90 -2.42 0.37
N ALA A 90 21.75 -1.73 1.15
CA ALA A 90 21.54 -1.51 2.58
C ALA A 90 20.36 -0.58 2.89
N GLN A 91 19.96 0.28 1.94
CA GLN A 91 18.76 1.13 2.04
C GLN A 91 17.54 0.46 1.43
N PHE A 92 17.72 -0.23 0.30
CA PHE A 92 16.64 -0.86 -0.44
C PHE A 92 16.11 -2.12 0.26
N SER A 93 16.99 -2.95 0.84
CA SER A 93 16.56 -4.20 1.49
C SER A 93 15.61 -3.96 2.68
N PRO A 94 15.89 -3.04 3.62
CA PRO A 94 14.94 -2.69 4.68
C PRO A 94 13.63 -2.11 4.14
N LEU A 95 13.68 -1.28 3.09
CA LEU A 95 12.48 -0.73 2.45
C LEU A 95 11.57 -1.85 1.94
N LEU A 96 12.12 -2.87 1.27
CA LEU A 96 11.37 -4.04 0.80
C LEU A 96 10.75 -4.82 1.97
N ILE A 97 11.51 -5.06 3.03
CA ILE A 97 11.03 -5.78 4.22
C ILE A 97 9.86 -5.02 4.85
N ASP A 98 9.99 -3.70 4.98
CA ASP A 98 8.95 -2.84 5.56
C ASP A 98 7.69 -2.85 4.69
N TRP A 99 7.86 -2.72 3.37
CA TRP A 99 6.77 -2.81 2.41
C TRP A 99 6.01 -4.13 2.52
N HIS A 100 6.74 -5.26 2.55
CA HIS A 100 6.15 -6.59 2.66
C HIS A 100 5.44 -6.80 4.01
N THR A 101 6.02 -6.29 5.09
CA THR A 101 5.44 -6.36 6.44
C THR A 101 4.09 -5.65 6.48
N LEU A 102 4.02 -4.44 5.92
CA LEU A 102 2.78 -3.68 5.80
C LEU A 102 1.74 -4.42 4.94
N PHE A 103 2.15 -4.98 3.80
CA PHE A 103 1.25 -5.73 2.93
C PHE A 103 0.65 -6.96 3.64
N ILE A 104 1.46 -7.69 4.42
CA ILE A 104 0.98 -8.80 5.24
C ILE A 104 0.00 -8.32 6.31
N SER A 105 0.33 -7.23 7.02
CA SER A 105 -0.57 -6.63 8.02
C SER A 105 -1.91 -6.19 7.42
N MET A 106 -1.90 -5.56 6.24
CA MET A 106 -3.11 -5.17 5.50
C MET A 106 -3.98 -6.38 5.15
N ASN A 107 -3.38 -7.45 4.62
CA ASN A 107 -4.12 -8.68 4.29
C ASN A 107 -4.68 -9.38 5.53
N LYS A 108 -3.96 -9.35 6.66
CA LYS A 108 -4.48 -9.83 7.95
C LYS A 108 -5.68 -9.01 8.40
N THR A 109 -5.65 -7.69 8.25
CA THR A 109 -6.79 -6.80 8.53
C THR A 109 -8.01 -7.18 7.70
N ILE A 110 -7.84 -7.37 6.38
CA ILE A 110 -8.91 -7.85 5.49
C ILE A 110 -9.46 -9.20 5.99
N GLY A 111 -8.59 -10.13 6.35
CA GLY A 111 -8.96 -11.44 6.89
C GLY A 111 -9.78 -11.37 8.18
N LYS A 112 -9.55 -10.35 9.03
CA LYS A 112 -10.33 -10.09 10.24
C LYS A 112 -11.67 -9.41 9.97
N LEU A 113 -11.75 -8.57 8.93
CA LEU A 113 -12.98 -7.86 8.54
C LEU A 113 -13.97 -8.77 7.81
N LYS A 114 -13.51 -9.68 6.95
CA LYS A 114 -14.37 -10.55 6.15
C LYS A 114 -15.41 -11.35 6.96
N PRO A 115 -15.07 -12.00 8.09
CA PRO A 115 -16.04 -12.77 8.88
C PRO A 115 -17.13 -11.92 9.55
N GLN A 116 -16.97 -10.59 9.59
CA GLN A 116 -17.95 -9.67 10.17
C GLN A 116 -19.01 -9.25 9.14
N LEU A 117 -18.88 -9.64 7.88
CA LEU A 117 -19.91 -9.42 6.87
C LEU A 117 -21.19 -10.19 7.25
N PRO A 118 -22.38 -9.62 6.99
CA PRO A 118 -23.62 -10.37 7.14
C PRO A 118 -23.62 -11.59 6.21
N PRO A 119 -24.30 -12.68 6.60
CA PRO A 119 -24.44 -13.85 5.73
C PRO A 119 -25.11 -13.44 4.40
N PRO A 120 -24.71 -14.07 3.28
CA PRO A 120 -25.33 -13.78 1.99
C PRO A 120 -26.84 -14.08 2.05
N PRO A 121 -27.68 -13.29 1.34
CA PRO A 121 -29.11 -13.55 1.31
C PRO A 121 -29.39 -14.97 0.76
N PRO A 122 -30.46 -15.63 1.23
CA PRO A 122 -30.84 -16.95 0.72
C PRO A 122 -31.00 -16.89 -0.80
N GLN A 123 -30.35 -17.82 -1.51
CA GLN A 123 -30.59 -18.00 -2.94
C GLN A 123 -32.02 -18.53 -3.10
N LYS A 124 -32.85 -17.79 -3.84
CA LYS A 124 -34.22 -18.19 -4.19
C LYS A 124 -34.21 -19.23 -5.30
#